data_AF-A0A1F8QW30-F1
#
_entry.id   AF-A0A1F8QW30-F1
#
_cell.length_a   1.000
_cell.length_b   1.000
_cell.length_c   1.000
_cell.angle_alpha   90.00
_cell.angle_beta   90.00
_cell.angle_gamma   90.00
#
_symmetry.space_group_name_H-M   'P 1'
#
loop_
_entity.id
_entity.type
_entity.pdbx_description
1 polymer ?
#
loop_
_entity_poly.entity_id
_entity_poly.type
_entity_poly.pdbx_seq_one_letter_code
_entity_poly.pdbx_strand_id
1 'polypeptide(L)'
;MTDNHNTRRDPPGGGQAHRRKRRASTTLLQIGVVVGLLTLGWFSFGQNVLAPASRDSIPPKLGSLKLTGSVSGEEAMAQVSKLHGTDIELVSATIAHYDGGGEGATVWVGTAESRLAASALLDAMVTGIGSAGSSGFTNMKQLSLAQAYNNLNVFQVDGPGGKHYFYLSAKTPERVVWVTVQASNSLAILEGAVKIF
;
A
#
# COMPACT_ATOMS: atom_id res chain seq x y z
N MET A 1 -39.10 -74.05 -59.86
CA MET A 1 -38.96 -75.51 -60.01
C MET A 1 -37.87 -75.95 -59.05
N THR A 2 -38.27 -76.71 -58.02
CA THR A 2 -37.49 -77.59 -57.11
C THR A 2 -36.29 -77.04 -56.35
N ASP A 3 -35.96 -77.45 -55.13
CA ASP A 3 -36.66 -78.00 -53.95
C ASP A 3 -35.51 -78.30 -52.96
N ASN A 4 -35.75 -78.21 -51.65
CA ASN A 4 -35.04 -78.93 -50.57
C ASN A 4 -33.52 -78.73 -50.37
N HIS A 5 -32.91 -78.92 -49.19
CA HIS A 5 -33.36 -79.54 -47.95
C HIS A 5 -32.62 -78.95 -46.74
N ASN A 6 -33.40 -78.74 -45.69
CA ASN A 6 -33.06 -78.59 -44.27
C ASN A 6 -32.32 -79.82 -43.70
N THR A 7 -31.31 -79.63 -42.83
CA THR A 7 -31.17 -80.43 -41.58
C THR A 7 -30.31 -79.76 -40.51
N ARG A 8 -30.93 -79.55 -39.35
CA ARG A 8 -30.42 -79.26 -37.99
C ARG A 8 -29.25 -80.14 -37.52
N ARG A 9 -28.45 -79.60 -36.57
CA ARG A 9 -28.22 -80.14 -35.20
C ARG A 9 -27.44 -79.12 -34.35
N ASP A 10 -27.99 -78.76 -33.18
CA ASP A 10 -27.33 -78.02 -32.08
C ASP A 10 -26.67 -79.01 -31.06
N PRO A 11 -26.15 -78.57 -29.88
CA PRO A 11 -24.73 -78.43 -29.54
C PRO A 11 -24.33 -79.37 -28.36
N PRO A 12 -23.14 -79.25 -27.73
CA PRO A 12 -23.08 -78.45 -26.49
C PRO A 12 -21.70 -77.86 -26.09
N GLY A 13 -21.74 -76.81 -25.26
CA GLY A 13 -20.96 -76.71 -24.01
C GLY A 13 -19.52 -76.17 -24.04
N GLY A 14 -19.23 -75.22 -23.16
CA GLY A 14 -17.86 -74.95 -22.68
C GLY A 14 -17.58 -73.47 -22.39
N GLY A 15 -17.81 -73.04 -21.16
CA GLY A 15 -17.70 -71.63 -20.76
C GLY A 15 -16.29 -71.06 -20.69
N GLN A 16 -16.23 -69.74 -20.51
CA GLN A 16 -15.58 -69.11 -19.35
C GLN A 16 -15.84 -67.60 -19.33
N ALA A 17 -16.28 -67.10 -18.17
CA ALA A 17 -16.41 -65.70 -17.86
C ALA A 17 -15.05 -65.10 -17.47
N HIS A 18 -14.71 -63.93 -18.02
CA HIS A 18 -13.74 -63.01 -17.39
C HIS A 18 -14.18 -61.55 -17.54
N ARG A 19 -14.86 -61.07 -16.50
CA ARG A 19 -14.53 -59.90 -15.67
C ARG A 19 -14.03 -58.61 -16.38
N ARG A 20 -14.94 -57.61 -16.42
CA ARG A 20 -14.76 -56.13 -16.27
C ARG A 20 -13.35 -55.53 -16.50
N LYS A 21 -13.30 -54.44 -17.27
CA LYS A 21 -12.99 -53.08 -16.73
C LYS A 21 -13.34 -51.97 -17.74
N ARG A 22 -14.31 -51.13 -17.35
CA ARG A 22 -14.57 -49.81 -17.94
C ARG A 22 -13.32 -48.94 -17.80
N ARG A 23 -12.86 -48.32 -18.88
CA ARG A 23 -11.93 -47.18 -18.82
C ARG A 23 -12.69 -45.93 -19.25
N ALA A 24 -13.22 -45.23 -18.27
CA ALA A 24 -13.57 -43.82 -18.37
C ALA A 24 -12.39 -42.98 -17.84
N SER A 25 -12.43 -41.69 -18.13
CA SER A 25 -11.72 -40.58 -17.49
C SER A 25 -10.23 -40.37 -17.84
N THR A 26 -9.98 -39.58 -18.88
CA THR A 26 -8.76 -38.74 -18.95
C THR A 26 -8.95 -37.37 -19.61
N THR A 27 -10.14 -37.02 -20.10
CA THR A 27 -10.37 -35.74 -20.82
C THR A 27 -11.04 -34.63 -20.02
N LEU A 28 -11.41 -34.84 -18.75
CA LEU A 28 -12.05 -33.82 -17.91
C LEU A 28 -11.11 -33.11 -16.93
N LEU A 29 -9.89 -33.62 -16.71
CA LEU A 29 -8.97 -33.04 -15.73
C LEU A 29 -8.18 -31.82 -16.27
N GLN A 30 -7.99 -31.71 -17.59
CA GLN A 30 -7.21 -30.61 -18.19
C GLN A 30 -7.99 -29.29 -18.34
N ILE A 31 -9.33 -29.34 -18.46
CA ILE A 31 -10.14 -28.12 -18.63
C ILE A 31 -10.24 -27.34 -17.31
N GLY A 32 -10.28 -28.03 -16.16
CA GLY A 32 -10.37 -27.38 -14.85
C GLY A 32 -9.13 -26.56 -14.48
N VAL A 33 -7.93 -26.98 -14.90
CA VAL A 33 -6.67 -26.27 -14.61
C VAL A 33 -6.53 -25.01 -15.45
N VAL A 34 -6.94 -25.04 -16.73
CA VAL A 34 -6.88 -23.86 -17.61
C VAL A 34 -7.92 -22.81 -17.21
N VAL A 35 -9.14 -23.22 -16.87
CA VAL A 35 -10.18 -22.29 -16.37
C VAL A 35 -9.79 -21.72 -14.99
N GLY A 36 -9.21 -22.53 -14.10
CA GLY A 36 -8.71 -22.08 -12.80
C GLY A 36 -7.57 -21.06 -12.90
N LEU A 37 -6.61 -21.25 -13.82
CA LEU A 37 -5.52 -20.29 -14.04
C LEU A 37 -6.01 -18.98 -14.69
N LEU A 38 -6.99 -19.05 -15.59
CA LEU A 38 -7.59 -17.88 -16.21
C LEU A 38 -8.46 -17.08 -15.22
N THR A 39 -9.17 -17.73 -14.30
CA THR A 39 -9.92 -17.03 -13.24
C THR A 39 -9.01 -16.47 -12.15
N LEU A 40 -7.95 -17.16 -11.75
CA LEU A 40 -6.94 -16.63 -10.82
C LEU A 40 -6.21 -15.41 -11.39
N GLY A 41 -5.87 -15.43 -12.68
CA GLY A 41 -5.29 -14.28 -13.38
C GLY A 41 -6.25 -13.08 -13.43
N TRP A 42 -7.53 -13.31 -13.74
CA TRP A 42 -8.52 -12.24 -13.83
C TRP A 42 -8.94 -11.68 -12.47
N PHE A 43 -9.00 -12.52 -11.44
CA PHE A 43 -9.35 -12.09 -10.08
C PHE A 43 -8.19 -11.30 -9.43
N SER A 44 -6.95 -11.70 -9.68
CA SER A 44 -5.76 -10.96 -9.22
C SER A 44 -5.57 -9.64 -9.97
N PHE A 45 -5.86 -9.60 -11.28
CA PHE A 45 -5.81 -8.35 -12.05
C PHE A 45 -6.95 -7.40 -11.69
N GLY A 46 -8.17 -7.91 -11.50
CA GLY A 46 -9.33 -7.11 -11.10
C GLY A 46 -9.16 -6.40 -9.76
N GLN A 47 -8.61 -7.06 -8.74
CA GLN A 47 -8.36 -6.42 -7.43
C GLN A 47 -7.25 -5.34 -7.48
N ASN A 48 -6.24 -5.50 -8.34
CA ASN A 48 -5.15 -4.53 -8.47
C ASN A 48 -5.47 -3.34 -9.40
N VAL A 49 -6.42 -3.50 -10.34
CA VAL A 49 -6.71 -2.51 -11.39
C VAL A 49 -8.07 -1.81 -11.19
N LEU A 50 -9.00 -2.42 -10.44
CA LEU A 50 -10.32 -1.83 -10.13
C LEU A 50 -10.41 -1.24 -8.72
N ALA A 51 -9.34 -1.28 -7.92
CA ALA A 51 -9.27 -0.43 -6.75
C ALA A 51 -9.31 1.03 -7.26
N PRO A 52 -10.27 1.86 -6.85
CA PRO A 52 -10.18 3.29 -7.07
C PRO A 52 -9.03 3.77 -6.19
N ALA A 53 -7.83 3.66 -6.71
CA ALA A 53 -6.69 4.32 -6.16
C ALA A 53 -6.87 5.79 -6.53
N SER A 54 -7.66 6.51 -5.73
CA SER A 54 -7.35 7.91 -5.45
C SER A 54 -5.99 7.91 -4.73
N ARG A 55 -4.93 7.56 -5.49
CA ARG A 55 -3.56 7.91 -5.18
C ARG A 55 -3.58 9.43 -5.19
N ASP A 56 -3.58 10.05 -4.02
CA ASP A 56 -3.09 11.41 -3.92
C ASP A 56 -1.78 11.46 -4.69
N SER A 57 -1.79 12.13 -5.82
CA SER A 57 -0.64 12.14 -6.71
C SER A 57 0.51 12.82 -5.98
N ILE A 58 1.48 12.02 -5.53
CA ILE A 58 2.72 12.54 -4.96
C ILE A 58 3.36 13.41 -6.03
N PRO A 59 3.65 14.70 -5.75
CA PRO A 59 4.16 15.59 -6.76
C PRO A 59 5.55 15.13 -7.21
N PRO A 60 5.91 15.34 -8.48
CA PRO A 60 7.24 14.97 -8.99
C PRO A 60 8.36 15.84 -8.44
N LYS A 61 8.03 16.94 -7.75
CA LYS A 61 8.98 17.91 -7.21
C LYS A 61 8.52 18.49 -5.88
N LEU A 62 9.49 18.82 -5.04
CA LEU A 62 9.32 19.57 -3.80
C LEU A 62 10.36 20.69 -3.77
N GLY A 63 9.97 21.91 -4.16
CA GLY A 63 10.91 22.98 -4.43
C GLY A 63 11.86 22.64 -5.59
N SER A 64 13.17 22.68 -5.34
CA SER A 64 14.21 22.25 -6.28
C SER A 64 14.43 20.73 -6.31
N LEU A 65 13.93 20.00 -5.31
CA LEU A 65 14.14 18.56 -5.16
C LEU A 65 13.22 17.78 -6.10
N LYS A 66 13.71 16.67 -6.64
CA LYS A 66 12.95 15.77 -7.52
C LYS A 66 12.57 14.53 -6.75
N LEU A 67 11.37 14.01 -6.99
CA LEU A 67 10.93 12.73 -6.44
C LEU A 67 11.86 11.61 -6.93
N THR A 68 12.47 10.89 -6.00
CA THR A 68 13.37 9.75 -6.27
C THR A 68 12.74 8.41 -5.94
N GLY A 69 11.74 8.39 -5.06
CA GLY A 69 10.97 7.19 -4.74
C GLY A 69 9.75 7.47 -3.89
N SER A 70 8.83 6.52 -3.85
CA SER A 70 7.67 6.59 -2.95
C SER A 70 7.16 5.21 -2.56
N VAL A 71 6.65 5.11 -1.34
CA VAL A 71 5.98 3.93 -0.79
C VAL A 71 4.58 4.35 -0.33
N SER A 72 3.55 3.54 -0.59
CA SER A 72 2.17 3.87 -0.21
C SER A 72 1.41 2.63 0.26
N GLY A 73 0.30 2.84 0.97
CA GLY A 73 -0.58 1.75 1.42
C GLY A 73 0.00 0.99 2.62
N GLU A 74 -0.24 -0.31 2.68
CA GLU A 74 0.14 -1.17 3.81
C GLU A 74 1.64 -1.14 4.11
N GLU A 75 2.48 -1.10 3.08
CA GLU A 75 3.93 -1.02 3.26
C GLU A 75 4.35 0.28 3.96
N ALA A 76 3.74 1.41 3.58
CA ALA A 76 4.01 2.69 4.23
C ALA A 76 3.49 2.70 5.67
N MET A 77 2.33 2.10 5.94
CA MET A 77 1.77 2.01 7.29
C MET A 77 2.68 1.17 8.21
N ALA A 78 3.20 0.04 7.70
CA ALA A 78 4.14 -0.79 8.44
C ALA A 78 5.44 -0.03 8.78
N GLN A 79 5.94 0.80 7.86
CA GLN A 79 7.11 1.65 8.12
C GLN A 79 6.83 2.74 9.17
N VAL A 80 5.64 3.35 9.15
CA VAL A 80 5.21 4.34 10.14
C VAL A 80 5.10 3.71 11.53
N SER A 81 4.42 2.57 11.67
CA SER A 81 4.32 1.86 12.97
C SER A 81 5.70 1.46 13.50
N LYS A 82 6.59 0.97 12.62
CA LYS A 82 7.98 0.64 13.00
C LYS A 82 8.75 1.85 13.51
N LEU A 83 8.58 3.02 12.89
CA LEU A 83 9.23 4.27 13.34
C LEU A 83 8.74 4.69 14.73
N HIS A 84 7.44 4.54 14.99
CA HIS A 84 6.84 4.88 16.27
C HIS A 84 7.06 3.84 17.37
N GLY A 85 7.49 2.62 17.02
CA GLY A 85 7.66 1.51 17.96
C GLY A 85 6.34 0.95 18.51
N THR A 86 5.21 1.36 17.93
CA THR A 86 3.85 0.93 18.25
C THR A 86 3.00 1.02 16.99
N ASP A 87 1.87 0.31 16.98
CA ASP A 87 0.88 0.47 15.93
C ASP A 87 0.23 1.85 16.04
N ILE A 88 0.19 2.56 14.90
CA ILE A 88 -0.52 3.83 14.74
C ILE A 88 -1.76 3.54 13.89
N GLU A 89 -2.93 3.93 14.39
CA GLU A 89 -4.20 3.77 13.68
C GLU A 89 -4.28 4.77 12.51
N LEU A 90 -3.94 4.31 11.30
CA LEU A 90 -4.05 5.04 10.04
C LEU A 90 -4.93 4.26 9.05
N VAL A 91 -5.71 4.98 8.26
CA VAL A 91 -6.47 4.44 7.11
C VAL A 91 -5.54 4.23 5.91
N SER A 92 -4.55 5.10 5.75
CA SER A 92 -3.53 4.97 4.72
C SER A 92 -2.29 5.77 5.10
N ALA A 93 -1.15 5.38 4.53
CA ALA A 93 0.09 6.14 4.62
C ALA A 93 0.78 6.24 3.26
N THR A 94 1.62 7.27 3.12
CA THR A 94 2.50 7.48 1.98
C THR A 94 3.81 8.10 2.44
N ILE A 95 4.90 7.63 1.88
CA ILE A 95 6.27 8.09 2.13
C ILE A 95 6.86 8.48 0.79
N ALA A 96 7.37 9.70 0.66
CA ALA A 96 7.94 10.23 -0.57
C ALA A 96 9.36 10.75 -0.31
N HIS A 97 10.31 10.29 -1.11
CA HIS A 97 11.72 10.68 -1.05
C HIS A 97 12.03 11.65 -2.18
N TYR A 98 12.68 12.76 -1.86
CA TYR A 98 13.08 13.78 -2.81
C TYR A 98 14.56 14.10 -2.64
N ASP A 99 15.29 14.21 -3.75
CA ASP A 99 16.71 14.56 -3.74
C ASP A 99 17.05 15.56 -4.87
N GLY A 100 18.11 16.33 -4.67
CA GLY A 100 18.64 17.22 -5.70
C GLY A 100 19.78 18.11 -5.18
N GLY A 101 20.86 18.22 -5.96
CA GLY A 101 21.94 19.17 -5.65
C GLY A 101 22.70 18.88 -4.34
N GLY A 102 22.72 17.63 -3.87
CA GLY A 102 23.31 17.25 -2.57
C GLY A 102 22.40 17.51 -1.37
N GLU A 103 21.16 17.97 -1.60
CA GLU A 103 20.13 18.12 -0.60
C GLU A 103 19.05 17.05 -0.77
N GLY A 104 18.28 16.81 0.29
CA GLY A 104 17.20 15.82 0.28
C GLY A 104 16.08 16.11 1.27
N ALA A 105 14.93 15.50 1.04
CA ALA A 105 13.79 15.54 1.92
C ALA A 105 13.01 14.23 1.88
N THR A 106 12.43 13.83 3.02
CA THR A 106 11.46 12.72 3.07
C THR A 106 10.17 13.23 3.67
N VAL A 107 9.06 13.04 2.97
CA VAL A 107 7.71 13.40 3.42
C VAL A 107 6.96 12.13 3.78
N TRP A 108 6.47 12.07 5.01
CA TRP A 108 5.61 11.03 5.53
C TRP A 108 4.21 11.63 5.69
N VAL A 109 3.21 10.98 5.13
CA VAL A 109 1.82 11.40 5.18
C VAL A 109 1.00 10.24 5.73
N GLY A 110 0.44 10.43 6.93
CA GLY A 110 -0.51 9.49 7.52
C GLY A 110 -1.91 10.07 7.46
N THR A 111 -2.88 9.30 6.96
CA THR A 111 -4.30 9.67 6.98
C THR A 111 -4.99 8.88 8.08
N ALA A 112 -5.56 9.57 9.07
CA ALA A 112 -6.36 8.98 10.13
C ALA A 112 -7.83 8.82 9.68
N GLU A 113 -8.64 8.13 10.49
CA GLU A 113 -10.08 7.94 10.20
C GLU A 113 -10.89 9.23 10.27
N SER A 114 -10.39 10.24 11.00
CA SER A 114 -11.04 11.53 11.15
C SER A 114 -10.05 12.62 11.52
N ARG A 115 -10.47 13.89 11.35
CA ARG A 115 -9.73 15.05 11.84
C ARG A 115 -9.41 14.96 13.33
N LEU A 116 -10.35 14.46 14.14
CA LEU A 116 -10.14 14.33 15.58
C LEU A 116 -9.03 13.32 15.89
N ALA A 117 -9.03 12.17 15.20
CA ALA A 117 -7.98 11.17 15.32
C ALA A 117 -6.62 11.71 14.85
N ALA A 118 -6.58 12.46 13.74
CA ALA A 118 -5.36 13.09 13.25
C ALA A 118 -4.81 14.15 14.24
N SER A 119 -5.68 14.94 14.86
CA SER A 119 -5.29 15.89 15.90
C SER A 119 -4.74 15.18 17.14
N ALA A 120 -5.40 14.12 17.60
CA ALA A 120 -4.94 13.33 18.73
C ALA A 120 -3.57 12.67 18.45
N LEU A 121 -3.35 12.20 17.22
CA LEU A 121 -2.05 11.68 16.79
C LEU A 121 -0.98 12.77 16.83
N LEU A 122 -1.26 13.96 16.31
CA LEU A 122 -0.32 15.09 16.35
C LEU A 122 0.02 15.48 17.81
N ASP A 123 -0.97 15.57 18.68
CA ASP A 123 -0.77 15.89 20.10
C ASP A 123 0.05 14.81 20.83
N ALA A 124 -0.17 13.53 20.50
CA ALA A 124 0.64 12.43 21.00
C ALA A 124 2.10 12.53 20.53
N MET A 125 2.35 12.94 19.27
CA MET A 125 3.70 13.18 18.76
C MET A 125 4.39 14.33 19.49
N VAL A 126 3.69 15.46 19.66
CA VAL A 126 4.22 16.63 20.42
C VAL A 126 4.56 16.23 21.85
N THR A 127 3.63 15.55 22.53
CA THR A 127 3.83 15.10 23.91
C THR A 127 4.96 14.08 24.00
N GLY A 128 5.00 13.09 23.11
CA GLY A 128 6.02 12.04 23.09
C GLY A 128 7.42 12.61 22.88
N ILE A 129 7.59 13.52 21.92
CA ILE A 129 8.89 14.13 21.66
C ILE A 129 9.26 15.13 22.77
N GLY A 130 8.31 15.91 23.29
CA GLY A 130 8.56 16.92 24.31
C GLY A 130 8.83 16.37 25.71
N SER A 131 8.24 15.21 26.05
CA SER A 131 8.43 14.56 27.36
C SER A 131 9.60 13.60 27.40
N ALA A 132 9.96 13.00 26.26
CA ALA A 132 11.09 12.09 26.16
C ALA A 132 12.39 12.87 25.89
N GLY A 133 13.15 13.17 26.94
CA GLY A 133 14.54 13.65 26.84
C GLY A 133 15.52 12.68 26.15
N SER A 134 15.03 11.59 25.55
CA SER A 134 15.77 10.46 24.96
C SER A 134 15.39 10.15 23.50
N SER A 135 14.50 10.91 22.86
CA SER A 135 13.98 10.60 21.51
C SER A 135 14.94 10.89 20.34
N GLY A 136 16.16 11.38 20.62
CA GLY A 136 17.10 11.83 19.60
C GLY A 136 16.70 13.16 18.92
N PHE A 137 15.54 13.70 19.27
CA PHE A 137 15.05 15.00 18.82
C PHE A 137 15.29 16.08 19.88
N THR A 138 15.63 17.28 19.43
CA THR A 138 15.92 18.43 20.31
C THR A 138 15.33 19.72 19.74
N ASN A 139 15.42 20.82 20.50
CA ASN A 139 15.04 22.16 20.07
C ASN A 139 13.59 22.26 19.55
N MET A 140 12.66 21.60 20.23
CA MET A 140 11.24 21.69 19.87
C MET A 140 10.77 23.14 19.93
N LYS A 141 10.13 23.59 18.84
CA LYS A 141 9.43 24.87 18.79
C LYS A 141 8.21 24.78 17.90
N GLN A 142 7.22 25.60 18.21
CA GLN A 142 6.08 25.82 17.35
C GLN A 142 6.36 27.02 16.43
N LEU A 143 6.10 26.84 15.15
CA LEU A 143 6.14 27.85 14.11
C LEU A 143 4.71 28.16 13.69
N SER A 144 4.38 29.44 13.55
CA SER A 144 3.17 29.86 12.85
C SER A 144 3.57 30.32 11.46
N LEU A 145 3.12 29.58 10.45
CA LEU A 145 3.33 29.98 9.06
C LEU A 145 2.35 31.10 8.69
N ALA A 146 2.76 31.97 7.76
CA ALA A 146 2.03 33.19 7.42
C ALA A 146 0.55 32.94 7.08
N GLN A 147 -0.23 34.02 7.09
CA GLN A 147 -1.68 34.00 6.84
C GLN A 147 -2.09 33.37 5.51
N ALA A 148 -1.21 33.39 4.49
CA ALA A 148 -1.41 32.68 3.23
C ALA A 148 -1.55 31.15 3.39
N TYR A 149 -1.14 30.60 4.53
CA TYR A 149 -1.27 29.20 4.92
C TYR A 149 -2.22 29.03 6.11
N ASN A 150 -3.24 29.88 6.25
CA ASN A 150 -4.25 29.82 7.31
C ASN A 150 -3.65 29.84 8.74
N ASN A 151 -2.53 30.53 8.94
CA ASN A 151 -1.81 30.54 10.23
C ASN A 151 -1.49 29.13 10.74
N LEU A 152 -1.14 28.21 9.82
CA LEU A 152 -0.86 26.81 10.13
C LEU A 152 0.20 26.69 11.22
N ASN A 153 -0.15 25.92 12.26
CA ASN A 153 0.78 25.54 13.31
C ASN A 153 1.64 24.37 12.84
N VAL A 154 2.94 24.59 12.81
CA VAL A 154 3.94 23.58 12.47
C VAL A 154 4.87 23.41 13.64
N PHE A 155 5.11 22.16 14.06
CA PHE A 155 6.12 21.86 15.05
C PHE A 155 7.44 21.57 14.36
N GLN A 156 8.53 22.12 14.86
CA GLN A 156 9.88 21.86 14.40
C GLN A 156 10.69 21.19 15.51
N VAL A 157 11.49 20.18 15.15
CA VAL A 157 12.58 19.64 15.97
C VAL A 157 13.85 19.44 15.14
N ASP A 158 15.00 19.39 15.78
CA ASP A 158 16.28 18.97 15.18
C ASP A 158 16.54 17.50 15.52
N GLY A 159 17.01 16.70 14.55
CA GLY A 159 17.23 15.27 14.75
C GLY A 159 18.08 14.61 13.66
N PRO A 160 18.16 13.27 13.66
CA PRO A 160 18.87 12.51 12.63
C PRO A 160 18.31 12.80 11.24
N GLY A 161 19.19 13.19 10.32
CA GLY A 161 18.75 13.59 8.98
C GLY A 161 18.20 15.01 8.90
N GLY A 162 18.58 15.89 9.83
CA GLY A 162 18.42 17.34 9.68
C GLY A 162 17.26 17.92 10.48
N LYS A 163 16.49 18.82 9.85
CA LYS A 163 15.32 19.43 10.48
C LYS A 163 14.08 18.61 10.21
N HIS A 164 13.23 18.48 11.21
CA HIS A 164 11.95 17.81 11.08
C HIS A 164 10.83 18.80 11.34
N TYR A 165 9.79 18.72 10.53
CA TYR A 165 8.59 19.52 10.65
C TYR A 165 7.38 18.62 10.64
N PHE A 166 6.41 18.87 11.50
CA PHE A 166 5.19 18.08 11.51
C PHE A 166 3.97 18.91 11.88
N TYR A 167 2.86 18.61 11.21
CA TYR A 167 1.65 19.43 11.24
C TYR A 167 0.43 18.64 10.75
N LEU A 168 -0.74 19.20 11.04
CA LEU A 168 -2.00 18.75 10.45
C LEU A 168 -2.18 19.44 9.08
N SER A 169 -2.50 18.70 8.03
CA SER A 169 -2.73 19.30 6.72
C SER A 169 -3.90 20.29 6.76
N ALA A 170 -3.71 21.46 6.14
CA ALA A 170 -4.77 22.45 5.97
C ALA A 170 -5.77 22.05 4.85
N LYS A 171 -5.35 21.18 3.92
CA LYS A 171 -6.14 20.77 2.74
C LYS A 171 -6.94 19.50 3.02
N THR A 172 -6.40 18.59 3.81
CA THR A 172 -7.02 17.33 4.18
C THR A 172 -6.89 17.14 5.68
N PRO A 173 -7.86 17.62 6.48
CA PRO A 173 -7.75 17.69 7.94
C PRO A 173 -7.56 16.34 8.66
N GLU A 174 -7.76 15.22 7.98
CA GLU A 174 -7.49 13.87 8.46
C GLU A 174 -6.00 13.49 8.34
N ARG A 175 -5.16 14.33 7.72
CA ARG A 175 -3.74 14.03 7.48
C ARG A 175 -2.82 14.68 8.48
N VAL A 176 -1.90 13.88 9.01
CA VAL A 176 -0.68 14.34 9.66
C VAL A 176 0.47 14.21 8.67
N VAL A 177 1.22 15.30 8.51
CA VAL A 177 2.37 15.36 7.61
C VAL A 177 3.62 15.53 8.47
N TRP A 178 4.64 14.72 8.20
CA TRP A 178 5.98 14.85 8.76
C TRP A 178 7.01 15.00 7.63
N VAL A 179 7.86 16.02 7.72
CA VAL A 179 8.87 16.35 6.71
C VAL A 179 10.24 16.36 7.37
N THR A 180 11.11 15.43 6.96
CA THR A 180 12.53 15.44 7.30
C THR A 180 13.29 16.15 6.18
N VAL A 181 14.12 17.14 6.50
CA VAL A 181 14.82 17.99 5.54
C VAL A 181 16.32 18.03 5.80
N GLN A 182 17.08 17.58 4.81
CA GLN A 182 18.53 17.69 4.68
C GLN A 182 18.85 18.73 3.61
N ALA A 183 18.59 19.99 3.91
CA ALA A 183 18.81 21.10 2.99
C ALA A 183 19.24 22.35 3.75
N SER A 184 20.05 23.18 3.11
CA SER A 184 20.48 24.48 3.63
C SER A 184 19.29 25.41 3.88
N ASN A 185 18.32 25.42 2.96
CA ASN A 185 17.07 26.18 3.07
C ASN A 185 15.87 25.28 3.40
N SER A 186 15.88 24.74 4.61
CA SER A 186 14.81 23.86 5.12
C SER A 186 13.41 24.48 5.12
N LEU A 187 13.29 25.79 5.35
CA LEU A 187 12.00 26.48 5.35
C LEU A 187 11.36 26.54 3.97
N ALA A 188 12.13 26.76 2.90
CA ALA A 188 11.58 26.74 1.54
C ALA A 188 11.01 25.36 1.15
N ILE A 189 11.64 24.28 1.62
CA ILE A 189 11.14 22.92 1.44
C ILE A 189 9.85 22.69 2.23
N LEU A 190 9.80 23.14 3.49
CA LEU A 190 8.58 23.09 4.30
C LEU A 190 7.42 23.84 3.63
N GLU A 191 7.64 25.05 3.14
CA GLU A 191 6.60 25.83 2.45
C GLU A 191 6.09 25.13 1.19
N GLY A 192 6.98 24.44 0.46
CA GLY A 192 6.59 23.58 -0.65
C GLY A 192 5.69 22.44 -0.19
N ALA A 193 6.04 21.78 0.91
CA ALA A 193 5.29 20.66 1.44
C ALA A 193 3.88 21.09 1.88
N VAL A 194 3.77 22.19 2.62
CA VAL A 194 2.49 22.74 3.12
C VAL A 194 1.52 23.13 1.99
N LYS A 195 2.04 23.54 0.83
CA LYS A 195 1.19 23.85 -0.34
C LYS A 195 0.60 22.58 -0.98
N ILE A 196 1.35 21.50 -0.91
CA ILE A 196 1.06 20.25 -1.61
C ILE A 196 0.16 19.39 -0.73
N PHE A 197 0.61 19.09 0.48
CA PHE A 197 0.07 18.10 1.40
C PHE A 197 -0.83 18.75 2.45
#